data_AF-A0A1H8UJZ3-F1
#
_entry.id   AF-A0A1H8UJZ3-F1
#
_cell.length_a   1.000
_cell.length_b   1.000
_cell.length_c   1.000
_cell.angle_alpha   90.00
_cell.angle_beta   90.00
_cell.angle_gamma   90.00
#
_symmetry.space_group_name_H-M   'P 1'
#
loop_
_entity.id
_entity.type
_entity.pdbx_description
1 polymer ?
#
loop_
_entity_poly.entity_id
_entity_poly.type
_entity_poly.pdbx_seq_one_letter_code
_entity_poly.pdbx_strand_id
1 'polypeptide(L)'
;MNRYYQMAVDGDVAHIDIYGDITSWEWLESDVSSYTLAKSLATLPETVSLIDVHINSYGGEVSEGLAIYNALKAHPAKVRTVVDGFACSIASVVFMAGDERVMNEASLLLIHNAWTSATGDSEALKKAAADLETITEMSKRIYRATGDVEEERLDELMNAETWLTAEECAEMGFCTEVEPIGETAAPAQSARMALMRSVMACPGQPGQADAPLSVTVDRAVEAMNALALAIGTSQRTEPAPVEPSQQSDPSPVDPEPAADPDAAAQDGDPDDAQPEQRAMPIAAFFELIAR
;
A
#
# COMPACT_ATOMS: atom_id res chain seq x y z
N MET A 1 -6.26 -14.08 2.38
CA MET A 1 -5.50 -13.35 1.35
C MET A 1 -4.10 -13.16 1.90
N ASN A 2 -3.10 -13.80 1.29
CA ASN A 2 -1.71 -13.52 1.65
C ASN A 2 -1.37 -12.20 0.99
N ARG A 3 -1.13 -11.15 1.78
CA ARG A 3 -0.66 -9.85 1.27
C ARG A 3 0.76 -10.03 0.74
N TYR A 4 0.98 -9.73 -0.53
CA TYR A 4 2.18 -10.10 -1.26
C TYR A 4 3.43 -9.31 -0.88
N TYR A 5 3.30 -8.31 -0.01
CA TYR A 5 4.26 -7.78 0.97
C TYR A 5 3.91 -6.30 1.14
N GLN A 6 3.50 -5.89 2.34
CA GLN A 6 3.38 -4.47 2.72
C GLN A 6 4.41 -4.11 3.79
N MET A 7 4.98 -5.11 4.47
CA MET A 7 6.03 -4.93 5.44
C MET A 7 6.89 -6.20 5.54
N ALA A 8 8.21 -6.05 5.50
CA ALA A 8 9.17 -7.11 5.76
C ALA A 8 10.21 -6.63 6.77
N VAL A 9 10.63 -7.49 7.69
CA VAL A 9 11.68 -7.16 8.65
C VAL A 9 12.91 -7.99 8.30
N ASP A 10 14.01 -7.33 8.00
CA ASP A 10 15.32 -7.95 7.78
C ASP A 10 16.31 -7.38 8.81
N GLY A 11 16.70 -8.22 9.78
CA GLY A 11 17.53 -7.79 10.90
C GLY A 11 16.88 -6.70 11.73
N ASP A 12 17.49 -5.51 11.74
CA ASP A 12 17.02 -4.31 12.45
C ASP A 12 16.33 -3.29 11.52
N VAL A 13 16.04 -3.66 10.28
CA VAL A 13 15.37 -2.82 9.29
C VAL A 13 13.97 -3.37 8.99
N ALA A 14 12.97 -2.50 9.04
CA ALA A 14 11.62 -2.79 8.57
C ALA A 14 11.37 -2.08 7.23
N HIS A 15 11.19 -2.84 6.16
CA HIS A 15 10.81 -2.33 4.85
C HIS A 15 9.30 -2.23 4.73
N ILE A 16 8.78 -1.10 4.25
CA ILE A 16 7.36 -0.85 4.01
C ILE A 16 7.18 -0.30 2.59
N ASP A 17 6.21 -0.84 1.84
CA ASP A 17 5.91 -0.38 0.47
C ASP A 17 4.54 0.32 0.42
N ILE A 18 4.49 1.53 -0.12
CA ILE A 18 3.26 2.31 -0.39
C ILE A 18 3.15 2.56 -1.90
N TYR A 19 2.62 1.57 -2.62
CA TYR A 19 2.64 1.53 -4.09
C TYR A 19 1.25 1.65 -4.74
N GLY A 20 0.18 1.55 -3.96
CA GLY A 20 -1.20 1.74 -4.43
C GLY A 20 -1.82 3.01 -3.89
N ASP A 21 -3.16 3.03 -3.86
CA ASP A 21 -3.89 4.17 -3.34
C ASP A 21 -3.82 4.20 -1.80
N ILE A 22 -3.72 5.40 -1.24
CA ILE A 22 -3.85 5.62 0.21
C ILE A 22 -5.33 5.78 0.52
N THR A 23 -5.97 4.76 1.07
CA THR A 23 -7.44 4.72 1.22
C THR A 23 -7.88 3.96 2.45
N SER A 24 -9.02 4.35 3.03
CA SER A 24 -9.61 3.68 4.19
C SER A 24 -10.19 2.31 3.82
N TRP A 25 -10.40 2.06 2.52
CA TRP A 25 -10.94 0.81 2.00
C TRP A 25 -10.02 0.23 0.92
N GLU A 26 -9.13 -0.67 1.32
CA GLU A 26 -8.18 -1.34 0.41
C GLU A 26 -8.93 -2.26 -0.57
N TRP A 27 -9.03 -1.83 -1.84
CA TRP A 27 -9.69 -2.61 -2.90
C TRP A 27 -8.72 -3.53 -3.62
N LEU A 28 -7.52 -3.02 -3.87
CA LEU A 28 -6.40 -3.72 -4.48
C LEU A 28 -5.38 -4.12 -3.42
N GLU A 29 -4.58 -5.12 -3.75
CA GLU A 29 -3.51 -5.58 -2.87
C GLU A 29 -2.42 -4.51 -2.63
N SER A 30 -2.26 -3.58 -3.59
CA SER A 30 -1.33 -2.46 -3.49
C SER A 30 -1.84 -1.34 -2.58
N ASP A 31 -3.13 -1.29 -2.29
CA ASP A 31 -3.74 -0.19 -1.52
C ASP A 31 -3.32 -0.26 -0.06
N VAL A 32 -3.19 0.92 0.56
CA VAL A 32 -2.72 1.05 1.93
C VAL A 32 -3.67 1.94 2.73
N SER A 33 -4.19 1.40 3.82
CA SER A 33 -4.91 2.15 4.84
C SER A 33 -4.01 2.52 6.01
N SER A 34 -4.33 3.62 6.67
CA SER A 34 -3.70 4.02 7.93
C SER A 34 -3.85 2.97 9.02
N TYR A 35 -4.99 2.27 9.05
CA TYR A 35 -5.25 1.22 10.02
C TYR A 35 -4.29 0.03 9.86
N THR A 36 -4.10 -0.46 8.64
CA THR A 36 -3.22 -1.63 8.40
C THR A 36 -1.76 -1.27 8.60
N LEU A 37 -1.35 -0.08 8.15
CA LEU A 37 0.02 0.41 8.33
C LEU A 37 0.31 0.65 9.81
N ALA A 38 -0.55 1.36 10.55
CA ALA A 38 -0.35 1.60 11.99
C ALA A 38 -0.29 0.30 12.79
N LYS A 39 -1.13 -0.69 12.44
CA LYS A 39 -1.07 -2.02 13.05
C LYS A 39 0.27 -2.71 12.75
N SER A 40 0.75 -2.58 11.52
CA SER A 40 2.03 -3.17 11.11
C SER A 40 3.19 -2.55 11.90
N LEU A 41 3.22 -1.22 12.01
CA LEU A 41 4.18 -0.49 12.85
C LEU A 41 4.13 -0.94 14.31
N ALA A 42 2.94 -1.08 14.89
CA ALA A 42 2.78 -1.51 16.28
C ALA A 42 3.23 -2.96 16.54
N THR A 43 3.35 -3.78 15.49
CA THR A 43 3.83 -5.17 15.60
C THR A 43 5.33 -5.31 15.34
N LEU A 44 6.02 -4.23 15.00
CA LEU A 44 7.46 -4.26 14.77
C LEU A 44 8.21 -4.66 16.05
N PRO A 45 9.23 -5.52 15.96
CA PRO A 45 10.09 -5.81 17.09
C PRO A 45 10.78 -4.54 17.60
N GLU A 46 11.00 -4.44 18.92
CA GLU A 46 11.77 -3.33 19.52
C GLU A 46 13.22 -3.25 19.02
N THR A 47 13.71 -4.31 18.38
CA THR A 47 15.04 -4.34 17.76
C THR A 47 15.13 -3.56 16.46
N VAL A 48 14.00 -3.17 15.86
CA VAL A 48 13.98 -2.39 14.63
C VAL A 48 14.47 -0.97 14.92
N SER A 49 15.58 -0.60 14.29
CA SER A 49 16.23 0.70 14.43
C SER A 49 15.91 1.64 13.26
N LEU A 50 15.54 1.07 12.11
CA LEU A 50 15.23 1.77 10.88
C LEU A 50 13.92 1.26 10.27
N ILE A 51 13.04 2.18 9.89
CA ILE A 51 11.90 1.91 9.02
C ILE A 51 12.19 2.53 7.67
N ASP A 52 12.24 1.71 6.63
CA ASP A 52 12.56 2.07 5.26
C ASP A 52 11.29 2.00 4.41
N VAL A 53 10.72 3.16 4.09
CA VAL A 53 9.43 3.29 3.42
C VAL A 53 9.63 3.68 1.96
N HIS A 54 9.30 2.76 1.07
CA HIS A 54 9.34 2.96 -0.37
C HIS A 54 7.98 3.41 -0.90
N ILE A 55 7.96 4.50 -1.68
CA ILE A 55 6.74 5.17 -2.13
C ILE A 55 6.71 5.24 -3.65
N ASN A 56 5.63 4.74 -4.23
CA ASN A 56 5.26 4.92 -5.62
C ASN A 56 3.74 5.01 -5.74
N SER A 57 3.16 6.14 -5.34
CA SER A 57 1.72 6.32 -5.17
C SER A 57 1.25 7.67 -5.70
N TYR A 58 0.07 7.66 -6.32
CA TYR A 58 -0.64 8.88 -6.71
C TYR A 58 -1.36 9.58 -5.54
N GLY A 59 -1.35 8.97 -4.35
CA GLY A 59 -2.00 9.48 -3.15
C GLY A 59 -3.37 8.85 -2.92
N GLY A 60 -4.34 9.66 -2.47
CA GLY A 60 -5.67 9.19 -2.08
C GLY A 60 -6.30 10.07 -1.00
N GLU A 61 -6.87 9.44 0.02
CA GLU A 61 -7.62 10.08 1.10
C GLU A 61 -6.69 10.85 2.05
N VAL A 62 -6.98 12.16 2.23
CA VAL A 62 -6.17 13.04 3.09
C VAL A 62 -6.15 12.57 4.55
N SER A 63 -7.28 12.07 5.06
CA SER A 63 -7.38 11.55 6.43
C SER A 63 -6.43 10.37 6.67
N GLU A 64 -6.36 9.44 5.72
CA GLU A 64 -5.53 8.24 5.84
C GLU A 64 -4.05 8.60 5.76
N GLY A 65 -3.66 9.43 4.80
CA GLY A 65 -2.26 9.82 4.67
C GLY A 65 -1.76 10.69 5.83
N LEU A 66 -2.59 11.58 6.39
CA LEU A 66 -2.23 12.30 7.63
C LEU A 66 -2.07 11.36 8.82
N ALA A 67 -2.91 10.33 8.93
CA ALA A 67 -2.77 9.32 9.98
C ALA A 67 -1.48 8.48 9.80
N ILE A 68 -1.15 8.08 8.56
CA ILE A 68 0.11 7.39 8.24
C ILE A 68 1.31 8.28 8.57
N TYR A 69 1.31 9.53 8.13
CA TYR A 69 2.36 10.51 8.44
C TYR A 69 2.62 10.59 9.95
N ASN A 70 1.56 10.75 10.74
CA ASN A 70 1.68 10.85 12.19
C ASN A 70 2.14 9.53 12.83
N ALA A 71 1.68 8.38 12.34
CA ALA A 71 2.09 7.08 12.84
C ALA A 71 3.59 6.83 12.61
N LEU A 72 4.10 7.20 11.43
CA LEU A 72 5.53 7.15 11.12
C LEU A 72 6.33 8.10 12.01
N LYS A 73 5.95 9.38 12.11
CA LYS A 73 6.63 10.37 12.98
C LYS A 73 6.62 10.02 14.46
N ALA A 74 5.61 9.30 14.93
CA ALA A 74 5.50 8.90 16.33
C ALA A 74 6.34 7.66 16.68
N HIS A 75 6.82 6.92 15.68
CA HIS A 75 7.59 5.71 15.90
C HIS A 75 9.02 6.06 16.38
N PRO A 76 9.59 5.32 17.36
CA PRO A 76 10.91 5.63 17.92
C PRO A 76 12.08 5.26 16.99
N ALA A 77 11.89 4.30 16.08
CA ALA A 77 12.87 3.97 15.04
C ALA A 77 13.02 5.15 14.06
N LYS A 78 14.23 5.29 13.50
CA LYS A 78 14.49 6.28 12.44
C LYS A 78 13.65 5.94 11.22
N VAL A 79 13.03 6.93 10.59
CA VAL A 79 12.24 6.73 9.36
C VAL A 79 13.02 7.25 8.15
N ARG A 80 13.30 6.37 7.19
CA ARG A 80 13.78 6.73 5.85
C ARG A 80 12.62 6.56 4.89
N THR A 81 12.29 7.60 4.14
CA THR A 81 11.30 7.55 3.06
C THR A 81 12.01 7.68 1.72
N VAL A 82 11.64 6.87 0.74
CA VAL A 82 12.26 6.81 -0.59
C VAL A 82 11.16 6.95 -1.65
N VAL A 83 11.31 7.89 -2.58
CA VAL A 83 10.44 7.96 -3.75
C VAL A 83 11.05 7.13 -4.89
N ASP A 84 10.43 5.99 -5.18
CA ASP A 84 10.90 5.08 -6.23
C ASP A 84 10.49 5.54 -7.63
N GLY A 85 9.31 6.14 -7.74
CA GLY A 85 8.77 6.67 -8.99
C GLY A 85 8.02 7.95 -8.74
N PHE A 86 6.79 7.84 -8.23
CA PHE A 86 5.95 8.99 -7.92
C PHE A 86 5.53 9.06 -6.46
N ALA A 87 5.55 10.26 -5.88
CA ALA A 87 4.85 10.55 -4.65
C ALA A 87 3.97 11.78 -4.89
N CYS A 88 2.69 11.54 -5.19
CA CYS A 88 1.74 12.60 -5.53
C CYS A 88 0.71 12.81 -4.43
N SER A 89 0.19 14.05 -4.32
CA SER A 89 -0.95 14.35 -3.45
C SER A 89 -0.66 13.96 -1.99
N ILE A 90 -1.51 13.19 -1.32
CA ILE A 90 -1.25 12.81 0.06
C ILE A 90 -0.03 11.90 0.23
N ALA A 91 0.44 11.21 -0.82
CA ALA A 91 1.67 10.43 -0.76
C ALA A 91 2.92 11.32 -0.62
N SER A 92 2.92 12.54 -1.19
CA SER A 92 4.01 13.50 -0.96
C SER A 92 4.02 14.01 0.48
N VAL A 93 2.87 14.13 1.13
CA VAL A 93 2.79 14.41 2.57
C VAL A 93 3.34 13.24 3.39
N VAL A 94 3.02 11.99 3.05
CA VAL A 94 3.58 10.81 3.73
C VAL A 94 5.10 10.75 3.55
N PHE A 95 5.62 11.07 2.37
CA PHE A 95 7.06 11.18 2.12
C PHE A 95 7.75 12.16 3.09
N MET A 96 7.08 13.26 3.45
CA MET A 96 7.59 14.23 4.44
C MET A 96 7.74 13.66 5.86
N ALA A 97 7.22 12.46 6.16
CA ALA A 97 7.39 11.83 7.46
C ALA A 97 8.84 11.37 7.72
N GLY A 98 9.65 11.19 6.66
CA GLY A 98 11.03 10.73 6.79
C GLY A 98 11.93 11.69 7.57
N ASP A 99 12.73 11.12 8.47
CA ASP A 99 13.91 11.79 9.03
C ASP A 99 15.00 11.88 7.94
N GLU A 100 15.10 10.84 7.11
CA GLU A 100 15.78 10.84 5.80
C GLU A 100 14.73 10.76 4.70
N ARG A 101 14.78 11.67 3.74
CA ARG A 101 13.83 11.80 2.63
C ARG A 101 14.61 11.72 1.34
N VAL A 102 14.58 10.56 0.71
CA VAL A 102 15.36 10.25 -0.47
C VAL A 102 14.48 10.26 -1.70
N MET A 103 14.95 10.92 -2.76
CA MET A 103 14.31 10.84 -4.07
C MET A 103 15.30 10.25 -5.07
N ASN A 104 14.89 9.24 -5.82
CA ASN A 104 15.67 8.83 -6.99
C ASN A 104 15.68 9.99 -8.00
N GLU A 105 16.77 10.22 -8.71
CA GLU A 105 16.90 11.32 -9.70
C GLU A 105 15.82 11.23 -10.81
N ALA A 106 15.33 10.03 -11.12
CA ALA A 106 14.23 9.83 -12.07
C ALA A 106 12.82 9.85 -11.43
N SER A 107 12.69 10.26 -10.17
CA SER A 107 11.41 10.33 -9.46
C SER A 107 10.79 11.73 -9.50
N LEU A 108 9.49 11.80 -9.29
CA LEU A 108 8.74 13.06 -9.23
C LEU A 108 7.88 13.14 -7.97
N LEU A 109 7.81 14.35 -7.42
CA LEU A 109 6.86 14.73 -6.39
C LEU A 109 5.74 15.56 -7.04
N LEU A 110 4.48 15.36 -6.65
CA LEU A 110 3.41 16.30 -7.00
C LEU A 110 2.73 16.82 -5.74
N ILE A 111 2.57 18.14 -5.67
CA ILE A 111 1.86 18.83 -4.60
C ILE A 111 0.70 19.64 -5.17
N HIS A 112 -0.44 19.59 -4.48
CA HIS A 112 -1.65 20.31 -4.85
C HIS A 112 -2.57 20.47 -3.64
N ASN A 113 -3.57 21.34 -3.75
CA ASN A 113 -4.58 21.55 -2.71
C ASN A 113 -5.46 20.31 -2.50
N ALA A 114 -6.05 20.17 -1.31
CA ALA A 114 -7.04 19.12 -1.09
C ALA A 114 -8.24 19.35 -2.00
N TRP A 115 -8.78 18.27 -2.57
CA TRP A 115 -9.93 18.33 -3.46
C TRP A 115 -11.07 17.45 -2.94
N THR A 116 -12.29 17.82 -3.28
CA THR A 116 -13.48 16.99 -3.03
C THR A 116 -14.55 17.28 -4.07
N SER A 117 -15.59 16.45 -4.09
CA SER A 117 -16.83 16.74 -4.81
C SER A 117 -17.92 17.09 -3.79
N ALA A 118 -18.65 18.18 -4.04
CA ALA A 118 -19.71 18.66 -3.15
C ALA A 118 -20.96 19.03 -3.96
N THR A 119 -22.13 18.87 -3.36
CA THR A 119 -23.42 19.27 -3.93
C THR A 119 -24.34 19.76 -2.82
N GLY A 120 -25.05 20.86 -3.05
CA GLY A 120 -25.92 21.48 -2.06
C GLY A 120 -26.29 22.90 -2.44
N ASP A 121 -26.92 23.62 -1.51
CA ASP A 121 -27.20 25.04 -1.65
C ASP A 121 -25.94 25.92 -1.49
N SER A 122 -26.10 27.23 -1.58
CA SER A 122 -24.97 28.17 -1.50
C SER A 122 -24.22 28.11 -0.17
N GLU A 123 -24.88 27.82 0.94
CA GLU A 123 -24.22 27.76 2.25
C GLU A 123 -23.49 26.43 2.42
N ALA A 124 -24.06 25.33 1.92
CA ALA A 124 -23.39 24.04 1.88
C ALA A 124 -22.09 24.09 1.05
N LEU A 125 -22.12 24.72 -0.13
CA LEU A 125 -20.93 24.84 -0.98
C LEU A 125 -19.86 25.77 -0.39
N LYS A 126 -20.25 26.89 0.24
CA LYS A 126 -19.30 27.75 0.97
C LYS A 126 -18.66 27.01 2.14
N LYS A 127 -19.43 26.21 2.88
CA LYS A 127 -18.92 25.41 3.98
C LYS A 127 -17.91 24.37 3.46
N ALA A 128 -18.23 23.67 2.38
CA ALA A 128 -17.32 22.69 1.79
C ALA A 128 -15.98 23.32 1.34
N ALA A 129 -16.02 24.52 0.76
CA ALA A 129 -14.81 25.28 0.43
C ALA A 129 -13.98 25.64 1.67
N ALA A 130 -14.61 26.15 2.73
CA ALA A 130 -13.92 26.49 3.98
C ALA A 130 -13.34 25.25 4.70
N ASP A 131 -14.03 24.10 4.62
CA ASP A 131 -13.52 22.83 5.14
C ASP A 131 -12.27 22.39 4.34
N LEU A 132 -12.28 22.52 3.00
CA LEU A 132 -11.11 22.20 2.17
C LEU A 132 -9.90 23.10 2.45
N GLU A 133 -10.12 24.40 2.70
CA GLU A 133 -9.05 25.32 3.12
C GLU A 133 -8.40 24.82 4.41
N THR A 134 -9.21 24.42 5.40
CA THR A 134 -8.73 23.87 6.68
C THR A 134 -7.93 22.57 6.48
N ILE A 135 -8.42 21.68 5.62
CA ILE A 135 -7.76 20.40 5.33
C ILE A 135 -6.42 20.64 4.60
N THR A 136 -6.41 21.52 3.61
CA THR A 136 -5.22 21.88 2.83
C THR A 136 -4.13 22.48 3.70
N GLU A 137 -4.50 23.29 4.69
CA GLU A 137 -3.58 23.93 5.62
C GLU A 137 -2.74 22.91 6.41
N MET A 138 -3.26 21.70 6.67
CA MET A 138 -2.48 20.66 7.34
C MET A 138 -1.33 20.16 6.48
N SER A 139 -1.56 19.95 5.18
CA SER A 139 -0.50 19.60 4.22
C SER A 139 0.52 20.74 4.10
N LYS A 140 0.06 22.00 3.95
CA LYS A 140 0.94 23.18 3.92
C LYS A 140 1.82 23.29 5.16
N ARG A 141 1.25 23.03 6.33
CA ARG A 141 1.98 23.04 7.60
C ARG A 141 3.08 21.99 7.64
N ILE A 142 2.84 20.80 7.09
CA ILE A 142 3.85 19.75 7.00
C ILE A 142 4.98 20.18 6.05
N TYR A 143 4.65 20.65 4.84
CA TYR A 143 5.66 21.12 3.89
C TYR A 143 6.55 22.25 4.45
N ARG A 144 5.96 23.24 5.13
CA ARG A 144 6.72 24.32 5.78
C ARG A 144 7.53 23.86 7.01
N ALA A 145 7.13 22.76 7.63
CA ALA A 145 7.89 22.20 8.75
C ALA A 145 9.08 21.36 8.31
N THR A 146 9.07 20.85 7.07
CA THR A 146 10.12 19.98 6.52
C THR A 146 11.04 20.67 5.52
N GLY A 147 10.51 21.59 4.70
CA GLY A 147 11.26 22.30 3.67
C GLY A 147 11.53 23.77 4.00
N ASP A 148 12.43 24.35 3.21
CA ASP A 148 12.84 25.75 3.24
C ASP A 148 12.13 26.53 2.13
N VAL A 149 10.79 26.53 2.17
CA VAL A 149 9.94 27.22 1.18
C VAL A 149 9.08 28.30 1.85
N GLU A 150 9.09 29.49 1.25
CA GLU A 150 8.23 30.59 1.69
C GLU A 150 6.75 30.27 1.44
N GLU A 151 5.87 30.77 2.31
CA GLU A 151 4.44 30.44 2.28
C GLU A 151 3.78 30.81 0.96
N GLU A 152 4.05 32.01 0.43
CA GLU A 152 3.48 32.46 -0.83
C GLU A 152 3.93 31.58 -1.99
N ARG A 153 5.18 31.12 -1.97
CA ARG A 153 5.70 30.23 -3.01
C ARG A 153 5.06 28.85 -2.93
N LEU A 154 4.88 28.32 -1.72
CA LEU A 154 4.17 27.06 -1.52
C LEU A 154 2.72 27.15 -2.02
N ASP A 155 2.04 28.27 -1.76
CA ASP A 155 0.68 28.51 -2.24
C ASP A 155 0.61 28.55 -3.78
N GLU A 156 1.55 29.24 -4.43
CA GLU A 156 1.64 29.22 -5.90
C GLU A 156 1.78 27.80 -6.45
N LEU A 157 2.68 27.00 -5.85
CA LEU A 157 2.94 25.63 -6.29
C LEU A 157 1.72 24.72 -6.10
N MET A 158 1.07 24.80 -4.94
CA MET A 158 -0.11 23.97 -4.63
C MET A 158 -1.34 24.38 -5.44
N ASN A 159 -1.52 25.69 -5.69
CA ASN A 159 -2.60 26.19 -6.56
C ASN A 159 -2.42 25.78 -8.03
N ALA A 160 -1.17 25.59 -8.48
CA ALA A 160 -0.86 25.22 -9.85
C ALA A 160 -0.81 23.70 -10.10
N GLU A 161 -1.04 22.87 -9.08
CA GLU A 161 -0.87 21.41 -9.14
C GLU A 161 0.52 21.03 -9.70
N THR A 162 1.57 21.36 -8.96
CA THR A 162 2.92 21.36 -9.51
C THR A 162 3.61 20.00 -9.37
N TRP A 163 4.19 19.53 -10.48
CA TRP A 163 5.21 18.47 -10.51
C TRP A 163 6.58 19.06 -10.20
N LEU A 164 7.32 18.39 -9.33
CA LEU A 164 8.64 18.78 -8.86
C LEU A 164 9.64 17.64 -9.08
N THR A 165 10.80 17.97 -9.61
CA THR A 165 11.90 17.00 -9.75
C THR A 165 12.59 16.75 -8.41
N ALA A 166 13.43 15.71 -8.36
CA ALA A 166 14.24 15.40 -7.18
C ALA A 166 15.17 16.57 -6.80
N GLU A 167 15.76 17.25 -7.79
CA GLU A 167 16.63 18.41 -7.58
C GLU A 167 15.85 19.61 -7.02
N GLU A 168 14.70 19.94 -7.61
CA GLU A 168 13.84 21.03 -7.11
C GLU A 168 13.38 20.74 -5.67
N CYS A 169 13.05 19.48 -5.37
CA CYS A 169 12.71 19.08 -4.00
C CYS A 169 13.89 19.20 -3.04
N ALA A 170 15.12 18.91 -3.48
CA ALA A 170 16.31 19.10 -2.67
C ALA A 170 16.60 20.60 -2.43
N GLU A 171 16.44 21.44 -3.47
CA GLU A 171 16.58 22.90 -3.35
C GLU A 171 15.58 23.51 -2.38
N MET A 172 14.35 22.98 -2.33
CA MET A 172 13.30 23.40 -1.40
C MET A 172 13.38 22.71 -0.03
N GLY A 173 14.36 21.83 0.22
CA GLY A 173 14.49 21.07 1.48
C GLY A 173 13.43 19.98 1.69
N PHE A 174 12.56 19.73 0.71
CA PHE A 174 11.61 18.61 0.73
C PHE A 174 12.30 17.25 0.68
N CYS A 175 13.44 17.18 0.01
CA CYS A 175 14.30 16.01 -0.07
C CYS A 175 15.63 16.28 0.64
N THR A 176 16.16 15.29 1.36
CA THR A 176 17.48 15.36 2.02
C THR A 176 18.60 14.79 1.15
N GLU A 177 18.29 13.87 0.24
CA GLU A 177 19.27 13.20 -0.61
C GLU A 177 18.66 12.78 -1.95
N VAL A 178 19.37 13.08 -3.04
CA VAL A 178 19.01 12.62 -4.39
C VAL A 178 19.91 11.46 -4.78
N GLU A 179 19.31 10.29 -5.03
CA GLU A 179 20.04 9.10 -5.50
C GLU A 179 20.20 9.15 -7.03
N PRO A 180 21.43 9.16 -7.57
CA PRO A 180 21.68 9.36 -8.98
C PRO A 180 21.30 8.14 -9.83
N ILE A 181 20.96 8.39 -11.10
CA ILE A 181 20.64 7.36 -12.08
C ILE A 181 21.85 6.43 -12.29
N GLY A 182 21.68 5.15 -11.93
CA GLY A 182 22.66 4.09 -12.21
C GLY A 182 23.50 3.62 -11.02
N GLU A 183 23.32 4.20 -9.82
CA GLU A 183 23.98 3.74 -8.59
C GLU A 183 23.05 3.00 -7.61
N THR A 184 21.88 2.52 -8.05
CA THR A 184 21.02 1.72 -7.17
C THR A 184 21.59 0.31 -6.99
N ALA A 185 22.01 0.01 -5.75
CA ALA A 185 22.10 -1.36 -5.27
C ALA A 185 20.75 -2.04 -5.53
N ALA A 186 20.80 -3.24 -6.13
CA ALA A 186 19.69 -3.89 -6.82
C ALA A 186 18.31 -3.70 -6.14
N PRO A 187 17.25 -3.34 -6.88
CA PRO A 187 15.92 -3.16 -6.30
C PRO A 187 15.47 -4.46 -5.64
N ALA A 188 14.98 -4.40 -4.40
CA ALA A 188 14.57 -5.54 -3.58
C ALA A 188 13.48 -6.42 -4.25
N GLN A 189 12.74 -5.90 -5.24
CA GLN A 189 11.88 -6.68 -6.14
C GLN A 189 12.62 -7.78 -6.91
N SER A 190 13.92 -7.59 -7.16
CA SER A 190 14.79 -8.54 -7.84
C SER A 190 14.98 -9.82 -7.03
N ALA A 191 14.92 -9.78 -5.70
CA ALA A 191 15.05 -10.98 -4.88
C ALA A 191 13.84 -11.92 -5.09
N ARG A 192 12.63 -11.35 -5.14
CA ARG A 192 11.41 -12.13 -5.38
C ARG A 192 11.36 -12.66 -6.82
N MET A 193 11.77 -11.87 -7.81
CA MET A 193 11.85 -12.32 -9.21
C MET A 193 13.00 -13.30 -9.46
N ALA A 194 14.16 -13.15 -8.82
CA ALA A 194 15.27 -14.09 -8.91
C ALA A 194 14.92 -15.42 -8.24
N LEU A 195 14.28 -15.38 -7.07
CA LEU A 195 13.76 -16.57 -6.40
C LEU A 195 12.67 -17.24 -7.25
N MET A 196 11.72 -16.47 -7.79
CA MET A 196 10.67 -16.98 -8.68
C MET A 196 11.24 -17.56 -9.98
N ARG A 197 12.27 -16.95 -10.59
CA ARG A 197 13.00 -17.53 -11.74
C ARG A 197 13.69 -18.84 -11.37
N SER A 198 14.31 -18.90 -10.20
CA SER A 198 15.01 -20.10 -9.73
C SER A 198 14.05 -21.26 -9.46
N VAL A 199 12.82 -20.95 -9.03
CA VAL A 199 11.76 -21.92 -8.75
C VAL A 199 11.02 -22.32 -10.03
N MET A 200 10.84 -21.40 -10.99
CA MET A 200 10.18 -21.66 -12.28
C MET A 200 11.11 -22.21 -13.37
N ALA A 201 12.42 -22.29 -13.13
CA ALA A 201 13.35 -22.89 -14.05
C ALA A 201 13.09 -24.41 -14.15
N CYS A 202 12.26 -24.80 -15.13
CA CYS A 202 12.11 -26.19 -15.54
C CYS A 202 13.48 -26.76 -15.96
N PRO A 203 13.89 -27.94 -15.49
CA PRO A 203 15.14 -28.55 -15.92
C PRO A 203 15.00 -28.96 -17.39
N GLY A 204 15.71 -28.26 -18.30
CA GLY A 204 15.86 -28.75 -19.68
C GLY A 204 15.97 -27.77 -20.84
N GLN A 205 16.16 -26.45 -20.66
CA GLN A 205 16.45 -25.57 -21.80
C GLN A 205 17.81 -24.88 -21.69
N PRO A 206 18.74 -25.12 -22.64
CA PRO A 206 20.00 -24.39 -22.71
C PRO A 206 19.79 -23.07 -23.47
N GLY A 207 20.09 -21.94 -22.82
CA GLY A 207 20.02 -20.61 -23.43
C GLY A 207 20.90 -19.60 -22.71
N GLN A 208 22.13 -19.46 -23.24
CA GLN A 208 23.14 -18.40 -23.07
C GLN A 208 23.54 -17.92 -21.67
N ALA A 209 24.82 -18.18 -21.36
CA ALA A 209 25.54 -17.68 -20.21
C ALA A 209 26.01 -16.23 -20.43
N ASP A 210 25.77 -15.37 -19.44
CA ASP A 210 26.64 -14.25 -19.13
C ASP A 210 27.25 -14.46 -17.73
N ALA A 211 28.49 -13.97 -17.58
CA ALA A 211 29.56 -14.29 -16.63
C ALA A 211 29.22 -14.68 -15.16
N PRO A 212 30.07 -15.51 -14.49
CA PRO A 212 29.74 -16.17 -13.24
C PRO A 212 29.85 -15.24 -12.02
N LEU A 213 28.77 -15.16 -11.24
CA LEU A 213 28.86 -14.96 -9.79
C LEU A 213 29.50 -16.22 -9.21
N SER A 214 30.79 -16.18 -8.86
CA SER A 214 31.49 -17.30 -8.25
C SER A 214 31.06 -17.47 -6.79
N VAL A 215 29.85 -17.99 -6.57
CA VAL A 215 29.52 -18.67 -5.31
C VAL A 215 30.11 -20.07 -5.45
N THR A 216 31.13 -20.37 -4.66
CA THR A 216 31.72 -21.72 -4.65
C THR A 216 30.65 -22.74 -4.28
N VAL A 217 30.64 -23.87 -4.98
CA VAL A 217 29.67 -24.97 -4.77
C VAL A 217 29.63 -25.37 -3.29
N ASP A 218 30.74 -25.26 -2.58
CA ASP A 218 30.85 -25.54 -1.15
C ASP A 218 29.95 -24.65 -0.29
N ARG A 219 29.81 -23.35 -0.60
CA ARG A 219 28.92 -22.43 0.13
C ARG A 219 27.45 -22.69 -0.14
N ALA A 220 27.11 -23.10 -1.37
CA ALA A 220 25.75 -23.48 -1.72
C ALA A 220 25.34 -24.79 -1.02
N VAL A 221 26.26 -25.75 -0.92
CA VAL A 221 26.04 -27.03 -0.22
C VAL A 221 25.92 -26.82 1.30
N GLU A 222 26.71 -25.93 1.89
CA GLU A 222 26.56 -25.56 3.31
C GLU A 222 25.20 -24.92 3.60
N ALA A 223 24.77 -23.97 2.78
CA ALA A 223 23.46 -23.32 2.93
C ALA A 223 22.29 -24.31 2.76
N MET A 224 22.40 -25.23 1.80
CA MET A 224 21.42 -26.29 1.57
C MET A 224 21.35 -27.30 2.72
N ASN A 225 22.50 -27.68 3.29
CA ASN A 225 22.56 -28.60 4.43
C ASN A 225 22.04 -27.94 5.72
N ALA A 226 22.31 -26.64 5.93
CA ALA A 226 21.74 -25.88 7.04
C ALA A 226 20.21 -25.80 6.96
N LEU A 227 19.67 -25.59 5.74
CA LEU A 227 18.23 -25.56 5.49
C LEU A 227 17.58 -26.94 5.68
N ALA A 228 18.24 -28.02 5.24
CA ALA A 228 17.76 -29.39 5.43
C ALA A 228 17.72 -29.79 6.92
N LEU A 229 18.68 -29.32 7.73
CA LEU A 229 18.70 -29.53 9.18
C LEU A 229 17.55 -28.81 9.89
N ALA A 230 17.20 -27.61 9.43
CA ALA A 230 16.10 -26.82 9.98
C ALA A 230 14.72 -27.45 9.70
N ILE A 231 14.56 -28.12 8.56
CA ILE A 231 13.30 -28.77 8.16
C ILE A 231 13.16 -30.18 8.78
N GLY A 232 14.28 -30.83 9.14
CA GLY A 232 14.31 -32.22 9.60
C GLY A 232 13.85 -32.53 11.04
N THR A 233 13.41 -31.54 11.85
CA THR A 233 13.04 -31.77 13.26
C THR A 233 11.55 -31.74 13.57
N SER A 234 10.66 -31.49 12.61
CA SER A 234 9.22 -31.62 12.83
C SER A 234 8.75 -33.06 12.62
N GLN A 235 8.89 -33.91 13.64
CA GLN A 235 8.14 -35.17 13.70
C GLN A 235 6.65 -34.86 13.87
N ARG A 236 5.85 -35.17 12.84
CA ARG A 236 4.39 -35.32 12.95
C ARG A 236 4.08 -36.60 13.71
N THR A 237 3.35 -36.51 14.81
CA THR A 237 2.63 -37.65 15.39
C THR A 237 1.36 -37.91 14.58
N GLU A 238 1.22 -39.10 14.01
CA GLU A 238 -0.02 -39.55 13.34
C GLU A 238 -1.16 -39.80 14.34
N PRO A 239 -2.43 -39.51 14.01
CA PRO A 239 -3.56 -39.90 14.84
C PRO A 239 -3.95 -41.37 14.60
N ALA A 240 -4.43 -42.05 15.65
CA ALA A 240 -4.76 -43.47 15.64
C ALA A 240 -6.02 -43.83 14.81
N PRO A 241 -6.16 -45.08 14.31
CA PRO A 241 -7.27 -45.51 13.46
C PRO A 241 -8.57 -45.73 14.24
N VAL A 242 -9.71 -45.38 13.64
CA VAL A 242 -11.06 -45.60 14.17
C VAL A 242 -11.69 -46.84 13.50
N GLU A 243 -12.21 -47.78 14.30
CA GLU A 243 -12.89 -49.00 13.83
C GLU A 243 -14.32 -48.75 13.30
N PRO A 244 -14.87 -49.60 12.40
CA PRO A 244 -16.15 -49.36 11.75
C PRO A 244 -17.34 -49.92 12.57
N SER A 245 -18.32 -49.06 12.87
CA SER A 245 -19.59 -49.44 13.50
C SER A 245 -20.63 -49.94 12.49
N GLN A 246 -21.34 -51.01 12.86
CA GLN A 246 -22.38 -51.68 12.06
C GLN A 246 -23.67 -50.84 11.91
N GLN A 247 -24.27 -50.92 10.72
CA GLN A 247 -25.59 -50.39 10.37
C GLN A 247 -26.72 -51.16 11.08
N SER A 248 -27.70 -50.43 11.61
CA SER A 248 -29.04 -50.93 11.93
C SER A 248 -30.10 -50.06 11.24
N ASP A 249 -31.11 -50.72 10.67
CA ASP A 249 -32.19 -50.21 9.81
C ASP A 249 -33.02 -49.03 10.36
N PRO A 250 -33.75 -48.29 9.47
CA PRO A 250 -34.53 -47.11 9.83
C PRO A 250 -36.00 -47.43 10.20
N SER A 251 -36.62 -46.55 10.98
CA SER A 251 -38.08 -46.47 11.24
C SER A 251 -38.43 -44.99 11.53
N PRO A 252 -39.71 -44.56 11.43
CA PRO A 252 -40.27 -43.86 10.27
C PRO A 252 -40.37 -42.33 10.48
N VAL A 253 -40.57 -41.63 9.35
CA VAL A 253 -40.68 -40.17 9.22
C VAL A 253 -42.09 -39.68 9.62
N ASP A 254 -42.17 -38.69 10.50
CA ASP A 254 -43.39 -37.89 10.74
C ASP A 254 -43.49 -36.73 9.73
N PRO A 255 -44.70 -36.36 9.25
CA PRO A 255 -44.87 -35.41 8.15
C PRO A 255 -44.90 -33.94 8.59
N GLU A 256 -44.40 -33.06 7.71
CA GLU A 256 -44.55 -31.60 7.76
C GLU A 256 -46.02 -31.14 7.72
N PRO A 257 -46.38 -30.01 8.35
CA PRO A 257 -47.68 -29.39 8.13
C PRO A 257 -47.69 -28.52 6.85
N ALA A 258 -48.77 -28.66 6.10
CA ALA A 258 -49.05 -28.04 4.81
C ALA A 258 -49.36 -26.54 4.88
N ALA A 259 -49.13 -25.87 3.75
CA ALA A 259 -49.53 -24.51 3.44
C ALA A 259 -51.05 -24.35 3.33
N ASP A 260 -51.56 -23.19 3.77
CA ASP A 260 -52.95 -22.75 3.58
C ASP A 260 -53.02 -21.68 2.48
N PRO A 261 -53.84 -21.84 1.43
CA PRO A 261 -54.07 -20.82 0.40
C PRO A 261 -55.31 -19.98 0.71
N ASP A 262 -55.34 -18.77 0.15
CA ASP A 262 -56.51 -17.91 -0.05
C ASP A 262 -56.81 -16.81 1.00
N ALA A 263 -56.25 -15.63 0.77
CA ALA A 263 -56.94 -14.36 1.00
C ALA A 263 -56.42 -13.31 0.02
N ALA A 264 -57.30 -12.91 -0.89
CA ALA A 264 -57.06 -11.99 -1.99
C ALA A 264 -57.14 -10.50 -1.59
N ALA A 265 -56.43 -9.69 -2.40
CA ALA A 265 -56.85 -8.42 -3.01
C ALA A 265 -56.53 -7.05 -2.34
N GLN A 266 -55.96 -6.17 -3.20
CA GLN A 266 -56.03 -4.69 -3.29
C GLN A 266 -55.07 -3.90 -2.36
N ASP A 267 -54.30 -2.88 -2.78
CA ASP A 267 -54.15 -2.02 -3.98
C ASP A 267 -52.69 -1.48 -3.97
N GLY A 268 -51.98 -1.31 -5.09
CA GLY A 268 -51.91 -0.02 -5.81
C GLY A 268 -50.44 0.45 -6.02
N ASP A 269 -50.05 0.54 -7.29
CA ASP A 269 -48.78 0.93 -7.96
C ASP A 269 -48.29 2.38 -7.68
N PRO A 270 -47.27 2.98 -8.36
CA PRO A 270 -45.86 2.62 -8.67
C PRO A 270 -44.87 3.70 -8.14
N ASP A 271 -43.55 3.47 -8.12
CA ASP A 271 -42.57 4.33 -8.83
C ASP A 271 -41.15 3.75 -8.70
N ASP A 272 -40.51 3.60 -9.84
CA ASP A 272 -39.31 2.83 -10.10
C ASP A 272 -38.34 3.79 -10.80
N ALA A 273 -37.33 4.30 -10.07
CA ALA A 273 -36.21 5.03 -10.65
C ALA A 273 -35.09 5.23 -9.60
N GLN A 274 -34.23 4.23 -9.41
CA GLN A 274 -32.89 4.48 -8.86
C GLN A 274 -31.94 4.79 -10.03
N PRO A 275 -31.33 5.99 -10.11
CA PRO A 275 -30.24 6.19 -11.04
C PRO A 275 -28.98 5.52 -10.48
N GLU A 276 -28.43 4.59 -11.25
CA GLU A 276 -27.11 4.01 -11.02
C GLU A 276 -26.05 5.12 -10.92
N GLN A 277 -25.62 5.43 -9.69
CA GLN A 277 -24.40 6.22 -9.46
C GLN A 277 -23.19 5.33 -9.72
N ARG A 278 -22.81 5.23 -10.99
CA ARG A 278 -21.51 4.68 -11.38
C ARG A 278 -20.44 5.73 -11.07
N ALA A 279 -19.92 5.70 -9.85
CA ALA A 279 -18.68 6.40 -9.52
C ALA A 279 -17.58 5.89 -10.48
N MET A 280 -16.98 6.79 -11.26
CA MET A 280 -15.79 6.45 -12.02
C MET A 280 -14.61 6.36 -11.05
N PRO A 281 -13.80 5.29 -11.08
CA PRO A 281 -12.56 5.25 -10.31
C PRO A 281 -11.62 6.37 -10.79
N ILE A 282 -10.90 7.00 -9.86
CA ILE A 282 -10.00 8.15 -10.10
C ILE A 282 -8.97 7.86 -11.21
N ALA A 283 -8.61 6.58 -11.42
CA ALA A 283 -7.80 6.11 -12.53
C ALA A 283 -8.33 6.54 -13.92
N ALA A 284 -9.66 6.66 -14.09
CA ALA A 284 -10.28 7.00 -15.37
C ALA A 284 -10.18 8.50 -15.73
N PHE A 285 -9.86 9.38 -14.77
CA PHE A 285 -9.69 10.81 -15.06
C PHE A 285 -8.26 11.13 -15.53
N PHE A 286 -7.24 10.43 -15.01
CA PHE A 286 -5.85 10.66 -15.41
C PHE A 286 -5.48 10.07 -16.78
N GLU A 287 -6.24 9.10 -17.30
CA GLU A 287 -6.07 8.61 -18.68
C GLU A 287 -6.38 9.68 -19.75
N LEU A 288 -7.01 10.80 -19.37
CA LEU A 288 -7.34 11.91 -20.26
C LEU A 288 -6.23 13.00 -20.33
N ILE A 289 -5.34 13.06 -19.34
CA ILE A 289 -4.29 14.10 -19.26
C ILE A 289 -2.95 13.62 -19.85
N ALA A 290 -2.80 12.32 -20.10
CA ALA A 290 -1.61 11.72 -20.72
C ALA A 290 -1.73 11.47 -22.24
N ARG A 291 -2.63 12.17 -22.95
CA ARG A 291 -2.71 12.17 -24.43
C ARG A 291 -2.53 13.54 -25.05
#